data_AF-A0A1I6RY13-F1
#
_entry.id   AF-A0A1I6RY13-F1
#
_cell.length_a   1.000
_cell.length_b   1.000
_cell.length_c   1.000
_cell.angle_alpha   90.00
_cell.angle_beta   90.00
_cell.angle_gamma   90.00
#
_symmetry.space_group_name_H-M   'P 1'
#
loop_
_entity.id
_entity.type
_entity.pdbx_description
1 polymer ?
#
loop_
_entity_poly.entity_id
_entity_poly.type
_entity_poly.pdbx_seq_one_letter_code
_entity_poly.pdbx_strand_id
1 'polypeptide(L)'
;MPDLSEQVVDLAKRGGREPVVAQTLRSATAATLSYIAALWLTNVSAPLLAPLTALLVVQVTLFATITSGIRRVTSVVVGVVVAAGFSAIVGLSWWSLGLLILCALTVGHLVRVSEFVPEVAISAMLVLGVAQVAETAWDRVAETLIGAVVGLLFNVIFVPPVWVQSAGEDIEDLAARMRDLLLRLAEQSETQRLSVTRAEQKLDEARQLDQDITTVDASLRQAEESLRLNPRVKEGLLTRIVLRTGLDTLEVCAVILRTMSRSQADIAARRTGEPLVPPEVGPALRDLLANLARAVDSFATLITSQVNEAAEEAEDNLMHELEASRASRERLAQLMLTGVREHPRQWQFHGSILAEADRMLDELDVEKRSLRVMEELDRYSRERRERVRRLRRKARIRVRSSR
;
A
#
# COMPACT_ATOMS: atom_id res chain seq x y z
N MET A 1 -42.46 0.38 -10.70
CA MET A 1 -41.45 -0.56 -10.19
C MET A 1 -40.17 -0.21 -10.92
N PRO A 2 -39.21 0.47 -10.27
CA PRO A 2 -37.97 0.83 -10.94
C PRO A 2 -37.14 -0.42 -11.21
N ASP A 3 -36.43 -0.37 -12.32
CA ASP A 3 -35.79 -1.46 -13.03
C ASP A 3 -34.71 -2.13 -12.16
N LEU A 4 -34.88 -3.41 -11.85
CA LEU A 4 -33.89 -4.21 -11.11
C LEU A 4 -32.54 -4.25 -11.85
N SER A 5 -32.53 -3.97 -13.16
CA SER A 5 -31.33 -3.88 -13.98
C SER A 5 -30.46 -2.68 -13.62
N GLU A 6 -31.02 -1.52 -13.28
CA GLU A 6 -30.24 -0.34 -12.87
C GLU A 6 -29.59 -0.54 -11.50
N GLN A 7 -30.28 -1.18 -10.55
CA GLN A 7 -29.68 -1.48 -9.23
C GLN A 7 -28.53 -2.48 -9.33
N VAL A 8 -28.61 -3.47 -10.23
CA VAL A 8 -27.51 -4.43 -10.45
C VAL A 8 -26.32 -3.76 -11.14
N VAL A 9 -26.57 -2.82 -12.06
CA VAL A 9 -25.52 -2.03 -12.73
C VAL A 9 -24.87 -1.04 -11.75
N ASP A 10 -25.62 -0.48 -10.80
CA ASP A 10 -25.11 0.45 -9.78
C ASP A 10 -24.37 -0.29 -8.64
N LEU A 11 -24.79 -1.52 -8.30
CA LEU A 11 -24.03 -2.43 -7.43
C LEU A 11 -22.75 -2.94 -8.09
N ALA A 12 -22.74 -3.14 -9.42
CA ALA A 12 -21.54 -3.51 -10.16
C ALA A 12 -20.54 -2.35 -10.28
N LYS A 13 -21.01 -1.10 -10.25
CA LYS A 13 -20.15 0.11 -10.26
C LYS A 13 -19.56 0.44 -8.89
N ARG A 14 -20.14 -0.03 -7.78
CA ARG A 14 -19.69 0.26 -6.40
C ARG A 14 -18.71 -0.76 -5.79
N GLY A 15 -18.20 -1.71 -6.58
CA GLY A 15 -17.32 -2.75 -6.06
C GLY A 15 -16.09 -2.98 -6.94
N GLY A 16 -15.05 -2.14 -6.78
CA GLY A 16 -13.71 -2.35 -7.34
C GLY A 16 -12.97 -3.59 -6.78
N ARG A 17 -13.69 -4.56 -6.21
CA ARG A 17 -13.14 -5.86 -5.84
C ARG A 17 -13.37 -6.76 -7.04
N GLU A 18 -12.32 -7.37 -7.58
CA GLU A 18 -12.45 -8.54 -8.47
C GLU A 18 -13.56 -9.43 -7.88
N PRO A 19 -14.66 -9.72 -8.61
CA PRO A 19 -15.77 -10.44 -8.01
C PRO A 19 -15.19 -11.74 -7.50
N VAL A 20 -15.37 -12.07 -6.23
CA VAL A 20 -14.79 -13.27 -5.56
C VAL A 20 -14.95 -14.52 -6.46
N VAL A 21 -16.01 -14.54 -7.26
CA VAL A 21 -16.30 -15.49 -8.34
C VAL A 21 -15.17 -15.61 -9.38
N ALA A 22 -14.65 -14.52 -9.94
CA ALA A 22 -13.56 -14.51 -10.90
C ALA A 22 -12.26 -15.06 -10.29
N GLN A 23 -11.90 -14.64 -9.06
CA GLN A 23 -10.71 -15.15 -8.37
C GLN A 23 -10.84 -16.65 -8.04
N THR A 24 -12.04 -17.09 -7.66
CA THR A 24 -12.34 -18.50 -7.37
C THR A 24 -12.25 -19.34 -8.64
N LEU A 25 -12.86 -18.88 -9.74
CA LEU A 25 -12.82 -19.57 -11.03
C LEU A 25 -11.41 -19.64 -11.60
N ARG A 26 -10.64 -18.55 -11.46
CA ARG A 26 -9.23 -18.46 -11.82
C ARG A 26 -8.37 -19.44 -11.02
N SER A 27 -8.58 -19.53 -9.72
CA SER A 27 -7.84 -20.47 -8.86
C SER A 27 -8.18 -21.93 -9.18
N ALA A 28 -9.46 -22.23 -9.42
CA ALA A 28 -9.92 -23.56 -9.80
C ALA A 28 -9.39 -23.99 -11.17
N THR A 29 -9.40 -23.09 -12.16
CA THR A 29 -8.87 -23.38 -13.51
C THR A 29 -7.36 -23.60 -13.49
N ALA A 30 -6.60 -22.79 -12.74
CA ALA A 30 -5.16 -23.00 -12.58
C ALA A 30 -4.82 -24.32 -11.88
N ALA A 31 -5.55 -24.67 -10.81
CA ALA A 31 -5.39 -25.94 -10.12
C ALA A 31 -5.69 -27.12 -11.07
N THR A 32 -6.78 -27.03 -11.83
CA THR A 32 -7.17 -28.08 -12.79
C THR A 32 -6.15 -28.25 -13.90
N LEU A 33 -5.65 -27.16 -14.49
CA LEU A 33 -4.61 -27.20 -15.51
C LEU A 33 -3.30 -27.77 -14.96
N SER A 34 -2.95 -27.44 -13.71
CA SER A 34 -1.78 -27.99 -13.06
C SER A 34 -1.90 -29.50 -12.82
N TYR A 35 -3.09 -29.98 -12.48
CA TYR A 35 -3.35 -31.41 -12.31
C TYR A 35 -3.21 -32.16 -13.63
N ILE A 36 -3.79 -31.62 -14.71
CA ILE A 36 -3.68 -32.20 -16.06
C ILE A 36 -2.23 -32.21 -16.54
N ALA A 37 -1.49 -31.11 -16.33
CA ALA A 37 -0.08 -31.05 -16.66
C ALA A 37 0.74 -32.09 -15.89
N ALA A 38 0.49 -32.26 -14.59
CA ALA A 38 1.20 -33.26 -13.80
C ALA A 38 0.89 -34.70 -14.24
N LEU A 39 -0.35 -35.01 -14.64
CA LEU A 39 -0.71 -36.32 -15.20
C LEU A 39 0.02 -36.64 -16.50
N TRP A 40 0.34 -35.64 -17.31
CA TRP A 40 1.06 -35.83 -18.57
C TRP A 40 2.58 -35.92 -18.40
N LEU A 41 3.13 -35.23 -17.40
CA LEU A 41 4.57 -35.09 -17.19
C LEU A 41 5.14 -36.06 -16.13
N THR A 42 4.30 -36.70 -15.32
CA THR A 42 4.73 -37.63 -14.25
C THR A 42 3.98 -38.96 -14.36
N ASN A 43 4.60 -40.04 -13.88
CA ASN A 43 3.99 -41.39 -13.88
C ASN A 43 3.10 -41.65 -12.64
N VAL A 44 2.70 -40.59 -11.93
CA VAL A 44 1.91 -40.67 -10.70
C VAL A 44 0.43 -40.75 -11.03
N SER A 45 -0.26 -41.75 -10.48
CA SER A 45 -1.69 -41.99 -10.77
C SER A 45 -2.63 -40.92 -10.20
N ALA A 46 -2.21 -40.15 -9.19
CA ALA A 46 -2.99 -39.06 -8.59
C ALA A 46 -2.08 -37.91 -8.07
N PRO A 47 -1.60 -37.00 -8.95
CA PRO A 47 -0.65 -35.95 -8.59
C PRO A 47 -1.35 -34.76 -7.91
N LEU A 48 -1.71 -34.91 -6.63
CA LEU A 48 -2.47 -33.93 -5.86
C LEU A 48 -1.62 -32.75 -5.35
N LEU A 49 -0.28 -32.84 -5.37
CA LEU A 49 0.59 -31.75 -4.90
C LEU A 49 0.70 -30.62 -5.92
N ALA A 50 0.64 -30.94 -7.21
CA ALA A 50 0.65 -29.96 -8.29
C ALA A 50 -0.54 -28.96 -8.21
N PRO A 51 -1.82 -29.39 -8.15
CA PRO A 51 -2.96 -28.48 -8.01
C PRO A 51 -2.94 -27.70 -6.70
N LEU A 52 -2.52 -28.32 -5.58
CA LEU A 52 -2.33 -27.61 -4.31
C LEU A 52 -1.24 -26.52 -4.44
N THR A 53 -0.20 -26.80 -5.22
CA THR A 53 0.86 -25.86 -5.55
C THR A 53 0.36 -24.67 -6.35
N ALA A 54 -0.36 -24.93 -7.43
CA ALA A 54 -0.96 -23.89 -8.25
C ALA A 54 -1.97 -23.02 -7.48
N LEU A 55 -2.81 -23.61 -6.62
CA LEU A 55 -3.85 -22.89 -5.89
C LEU A 55 -3.27 -21.86 -4.92
N LEU A 56 -2.24 -22.21 -4.14
CA LEU A 56 -1.59 -21.24 -3.24
C LEU A 56 -0.76 -20.20 -4.00
N VAL A 57 -0.23 -20.55 -5.18
CA VAL A 57 0.58 -19.66 -6.00
C VAL A 57 -0.29 -18.61 -6.71
N VAL A 58 -1.50 -18.96 -7.14
CA VAL A 58 -2.42 -18.09 -7.91
C VAL A 58 -3.21 -17.12 -7.02
N GLN A 59 -3.35 -17.40 -5.73
CA GLN A 59 -4.07 -16.55 -4.78
C GLN A 59 -3.35 -15.22 -4.46
N VAL A 60 -2.08 -15.07 -4.83
CA VAL A 60 -1.24 -13.94 -4.43
C VAL A 60 -0.82 -13.10 -5.65
N THR A 61 -0.36 -11.87 -5.42
CA THR A 61 0.15 -10.97 -6.48
C THR A 61 1.31 -11.61 -7.24
N LEU A 62 1.55 -11.24 -8.49
CA LEU A 62 2.58 -11.87 -9.34
C LEU A 62 3.99 -11.91 -8.70
N PHE A 63 4.34 -10.87 -7.93
CA PHE A 63 5.59 -10.83 -7.15
C PHE A 63 5.57 -11.84 -5.99
N ALA A 64 4.48 -11.90 -5.24
CA ALA A 64 4.32 -12.85 -4.17
C ALA A 64 4.24 -14.29 -4.70
N THR A 65 3.56 -14.56 -5.81
CA THR A 65 3.51 -15.83 -6.54
C THR A 65 4.91 -16.37 -6.86
N ILE A 66 5.81 -15.53 -7.39
CA ILE A 66 7.19 -15.95 -7.67
C ILE A 66 7.93 -16.26 -6.37
N THR A 67 7.82 -15.39 -5.38
CA THR A 67 8.58 -15.51 -4.13
C THR A 67 8.11 -16.71 -3.30
N SER A 68 6.79 -16.89 -3.19
CA SER A 68 6.12 -18.02 -2.55
C SER A 68 6.35 -19.31 -3.32
N GLY A 69 6.29 -19.29 -4.65
CA GLY A 69 6.62 -20.45 -5.50
C GLY A 69 8.06 -20.94 -5.27
N ILE A 70 9.04 -20.03 -5.24
CA ILE A 70 10.44 -20.37 -4.95
C ILE A 70 10.59 -20.91 -3.52
N ARG A 71 9.97 -20.26 -2.53
CA ARG A 71 9.99 -20.74 -1.13
C ARG A 71 9.41 -22.13 -1.01
N ARG A 72 8.30 -22.40 -1.72
CA ARG A 72 7.59 -23.66 -1.68
C ARG A 72 8.38 -24.80 -2.34
N VAL A 73 8.95 -24.55 -3.52
CA VAL A 73 9.86 -25.50 -4.16
C VAL A 73 11.06 -25.79 -3.23
N THR A 74 11.63 -24.77 -2.60
CA THR A 74 12.75 -24.93 -1.64
C THR A 74 12.32 -25.76 -0.43
N SER A 75 11.12 -25.51 0.11
CA SER A 75 10.52 -26.25 1.23
C SER A 75 10.38 -27.74 0.94
N VAL A 76 9.80 -28.08 -0.22
CA VAL A 76 9.62 -29.48 -0.64
C VAL A 76 10.96 -30.15 -0.90
N VAL A 77 11.88 -29.49 -1.60
CA VAL A 77 13.23 -30.04 -1.86
C VAL A 77 13.97 -30.32 -0.55
N VAL A 78 13.92 -29.40 0.42
CA VAL A 78 14.54 -29.59 1.74
C VAL A 78 13.87 -30.76 2.49
N GLY A 79 12.54 -30.83 2.50
CA GLY A 79 11.80 -31.92 3.14
C GLY A 79 12.13 -33.29 2.54
N VAL A 80 12.23 -33.37 1.21
CA VAL A 80 12.60 -34.59 0.47
C VAL A 80 14.03 -35.01 0.78
N VAL A 81 14.98 -34.07 0.77
CA VAL A 81 16.40 -34.37 1.09
C VAL A 81 16.55 -34.85 2.53
N VAL A 82 15.87 -34.20 3.49
CA VAL A 82 15.88 -34.60 4.90
C VAL A 82 15.26 -35.98 5.06
N ALA A 83 14.11 -36.25 4.43
CA ALA A 83 13.45 -37.56 4.50
C ALA A 83 14.28 -38.67 3.83
N ALA A 84 14.89 -38.42 2.67
CA ALA A 84 15.75 -39.39 1.98
C ALA A 84 17.01 -39.70 2.80
N GLY A 85 17.67 -38.67 3.36
CA GLY A 85 18.83 -38.85 4.22
C GLY A 85 18.50 -39.59 5.52
N PHE A 86 17.34 -39.30 6.11
CA PHE A 86 16.89 -39.96 7.33
C PHE A 86 16.47 -41.41 7.09
N SER A 87 15.71 -41.68 6.01
CA SER A 87 15.27 -43.03 5.63
C SER A 87 16.41 -43.96 5.22
N ALA A 88 17.56 -43.41 4.78
CA ALA A 88 18.74 -44.19 4.47
C ALA A 88 19.46 -44.71 5.74
N ILE A 89 19.23 -44.07 6.89
CA ILE A 89 19.92 -44.35 8.16
C ILE A 89 19.00 -45.05 9.16
N VAL A 90 17.69 -44.78 9.12
CA VAL A 90 16.71 -45.21 10.12
C VAL A 90 15.48 -45.82 9.44
N GLY A 91 15.09 -47.04 9.84
CA GLY A 91 13.85 -47.68 9.39
C GLY A 91 12.59 -47.05 10.01
N LEU A 92 11.41 -47.24 9.41
CA LEU A 92 10.15 -46.67 9.89
C LEU A 92 9.78 -47.19 11.30
N SER A 93 9.75 -46.27 12.26
CA SER A 93 9.25 -46.49 13.63
C SER A 93 8.61 -45.21 14.21
N TRP A 94 7.80 -45.34 15.27
CA TRP A 94 7.09 -44.20 15.88
C TRP A 94 8.04 -43.10 16.40
N TRP A 95 9.20 -43.48 16.94
CA TRP A 95 10.20 -42.53 17.42
C TRP A 95 11.00 -41.89 16.27
N SER A 96 11.25 -42.65 15.19
CA SER A 96 11.90 -42.13 13.99
C SER A 96 11.04 -41.07 13.28
N LEU A 97 9.72 -41.25 13.27
CA LEU A 97 8.77 -40.27 12.73
C LEU A 97 8.80 -38.97 13.54
N GLY A 98 8.78 -39.06 14.88
CA GLY A 98 8.89 -37.90 15.76
C GLY A 98 10.20 -37.14 15.56
N LEU A 99 11.31 -37.86 15.43
CA LEU A 99 12.63 -37.27 15.19
C LEU A 99 12.73 -36.62 13.80
N LEU A 100 12.14 -37.23 12.77
CA LEU A 100 12.06 -36.65 11.42
C LEU A 100 11.27 -35.33 11.43
N ILE A 101 10.12 -35.28 12.09
CA ILE A 101 9.31 -34.06 12.21
C ILE A 101 10.12 -32.97 12.92
N LEU A 102 10.78 -33.31 14.03
CA LEU A 102 11.63 -32.38 14.77
C LEU A 102 12.77 -31.83 13.89
N CYS A 103 13.47 -32.69 13.15
CA CYS A 103 14.52 -32.29 12.21
C CYS A 103 13.98 -31.42 11.07
N ALA A 104 12.86 -31.81 10.45
CA ALA A 104 12.23 -31.08 9.36
C ALA A 104 11.78 -29.67 9.79
N LEU A 105 11.18 -29.54 10.97
CA LEU A 105 10.79 -28.25 11.54
C LEU A 105 12.00 -27.38 11.88
N THR A 106 13.03 -27.98 12.48
CA THR A 106 14.28 -27.27 12.85
C THR A 106 15.01 -26.75 11.62
N VAL A 107 15.15 -27.59 10.59
CA VAL A 107 15.77 -27.21 9.31
C VAL A 107 14.92 -26.18 8.57
N GLY A 108 13.59 -26.32 8.56
CA GLY A 108 12.68 -25.34 7.97
C GLY A 108 12.83 -23.95 8.60
N HIS A 109 13.03 -23.88 9.91
CA HIS A 109 13.31 -22.64 10.63
C HIS A 109 14.68 -22.05 10.26
N LEU A 110 15.71 -22.89 10.13
CA LEU A 110 17.07 -22.48 9.74
C LEU A 110 17.14 -21.92 8.31
N VAL A 111 16.33 -22.45 7.38
CA VAL A 111 16.29 -22.02 5.97
C VAL A 111 15.46 -20.74 5.79
N ARG A 112 14.95 -20.11 6.87
CA ARG A 112 14.12 -18.90 6.84
C ARG A 112 12.85 -19.06 5.99
N VAL A 113 12.29 -20.27 5.91
CA VAL A 113 10.99 -20.53 5.28
C VAL A 113 9.89 -20.32 6.34
N SER A 114 9.85 -19.13 6.92
CA SER A 114 9.05 -18.82 8.12
C SER A 114 7.55 -19.10 7.99
N GLU A 115 7.01 -19.08 6.77
CA GLU A 115 5.57 -19.20 6.50
C GLU A 115 5.15 -20.62 6.06
N PHE A 116 6.09 -21.49 5.68
CA PHE A 116 5.81 -22.85 5.18
C PHE A 116 6.54 -23.95 5.97
N VAL A 117 6.97 -23.67 7.20
CA VAL A 117 7.64 -24.66 8.08
C VAL A 117 6.82 -25.94 8.27
N PRO A 118 5.48 -25.88 8.47
CA PRO A 118 4.66 -27.10 8.57
C PRO A 118 4.65 -27.93 7.28
N GLU A 119 4.81 -27.29 6.12
CA GLU A 119 4.80 -27.96 4.82
C GLU A 119 6.06 -28.80 4.59
N VAL A 120 7.21 -28.37 5.13
CA VAL A 120 8.46 -29.16 5.16
C VAL A 120 8.22 -30.47 5.92
N ALA A 121 7.57 -30.38 7.09
CA ALA A 121 7.27 -31.55 7.92
C ALA A 121 6.25 -32.48 7.25
N ILE A 122 5.16 -31.95 6.68
CA ILE A 122 4.17 -32.73 5.93
C ILE A 122 4.82 -33.45 4.73
N SER A 123 5.67 -32.75 3.97
CA SER A 123 6.38 -33.33 2.82
C SER A 123 7.33 -34.44 3.26
N ALA A 124 8.09 -34.24 4.33
CA ALA A 124 8.99 -35.24 4.89
C ALA A 124 8.24 -36.47 5.40
N MET A 125 7.12 -36.27 6.11
CA MET A 125 6.26 -37.35 6.60
C MET A 125 5.66 -38.18 5.46
N LEU A 126 5.18 -37.53 4.40
CA LEU A 126 4.58 -38.22 3.27
C LEU A 126 5.61 -39.01 2.44
N VAL A 127 6.87 -38.56 2.38
CA VAL A 127 7.98 -39.33 1.77
C VAL A 127 8.32 -40.55 2.63
N LEU A 128 8.35 -40.40 3.95
CA LEU A 128 8.63 -41.50 4.87
C LEU A 128 7.47 -42.53 4.88
N GLY A 129 6.22 -42.09 4.88
CA GLY A 129 5.03 -42.96 5.01
C GLY A 129 4.67 -43.77 3.76
N VAL A 130 5.10 -43.34 2.57
CA VAL A 130 4.78 -44.00 1.28
C VAL A 130 6.04 -44.69 0.73
N ALA A 131 6.68 -45.50 1.57
CA ALA A 131 7.92 -46.18 1.21
C ALA A 131 7.71 -47.24 0.12
N GLN A 132 7.83 -46.83 -1.15
CA GLN A 132 8.67 -47.50 -2.14
C GLN A 132 9.60 -46.47 -2.80
N VAL A 133 10.90 -46.72 -2.54
CA VAL A 133 12.17 -46.27 -3.14
C VAL A 133 12.12 -45.15 -4.19
N ALA A 134 12.91 -44.10 -3.94
CA ALA A 134 13.54 -43.11 -4.85
C ALA A 134 12.74 -42.46 -6.00
N GLU A 135 11.90 -43.19 -6.73
CA GLU A 135 11.01 -42.69 -7.79
C GLU A 135 9.99 -41.70 -7.21
N THR A 136 9.42 -42.02 -6.05
CA THR A 136 8.45 -41.14 -5.33
C THR A 136 9.03 -39.81 -4.84
N ALA A 137 10.35 -39.74 -4.59
CA ALA A 137 11.01 -38.51 -4.13
C ALA A 137 11.17 -37.51 -5.28
N TRP A 138 11.58 -37.99 -6.45
CA TRP A 138 11.70 -37.17 -7.65
C TRP A 138 10.33 -36.69 -8.14
N ASP A 139 9.33 -37.58 -8.10
CA ASP A 139 7.96 -37.26 -8.49
C ASP A 139 7.36 -36.13 -7.65
N ARG A 140 7.60 -36.08 -6.34
CA ARG A 140 7.12 -34.97 -5.48
C ARG A 140 7.76 -33.62 -5.78
N VAL A 141 9.05 -33.62 -6.10
CA VAL A 141 9.75 -32.41 -6.53
C VAL A 141 9.23 -31.97 -7.89
N ALA A 142 9.03 -32.91 -8.82
CA ALA A 142 8.47 -32.64 -10.14
C ALA A 142 7.03 -32.10 -10.05
N GLU A 143 6.14 -32.71 -9.26
CA GLU A 143 4.77 -32.24 -9.05
C GLU A 143 4.72 -30.81 -8.49
N THR A 144 5.57 -30.50 -7.51
CA THR A 144 5.64 -29.17 -6.90
C THR A 144 6.18 -28.14 -7.90
N LEU A 145 7.21 -28.51 -8.68
CA LEU A 145 7.74 -27.65 -9.74
C LEU A 145 6.70 -27.38 -10.82
N ILE A 146 5.98 -28.41 -11.28
CA ILE A 146 4.92 -28.29 -12.28
C ILE A 146 3.82 -27.36 -11.77
N GLY A 147 3.35 -27.54 -10.53
CA GLY A 147 2.33 -26.66 -9.97
C GLY A 147 2.80 -25.21 -9.77
N ALA A 148 4.07 -25.00 -9.41
CA ALA A 148 4.65 -23.67 -9.30
C ALA A 148 4.77 -22.99 -10.68
N VAL A 149 5.21 -23.73 -11.71
CA VAL A 149 5.36 -23.24 -13.09
C VAL A 149 4.00 -22.95 -13.70
N VAL A 150 3.02 -23.85 -13.57
CA VAL A 150 1.67 -23.65 -14.09
C VAL A 150 0.98 -22.51 -13.37
N GLY A 151 1.07 -22.44 -12.03
CA GLY A 151 0.53 -21.31 -11.27
C GLY A 151 1.15 -19.97 -11.67
N LEU A 152 2.47 -19.94 -11.92
CA LEU A 152 3.17 -18.75 -12.39
C LEU A 152 2.75 -18.36 -13.82
N LEU A 153 2.73 -19.30 -14.76
CA LEU A 153 2.29 -19.08 -16.13
C LEU A 153 0.85 -18.58 -16.19
N PHE A 154 -0.02 -19.18 -15.37
CA PHE A 154 -1.40 -18.74 -15.26
C PHE A 154 -1.50 -17.31 -14.71
N ASN A 155 -0.69 -16.96 -13.70
CA ASN A 155 -0.66 -15.60 -13.17
C ASN A 155 -0.10 -14.57 -14.18
N VAL A 156 0.85 -14.98 -15.03
CA VAL A 156 1.41 -14.14 -16.10
C VAL A 156 0.43 -13.96 -17.26
N ILE A 157 -0.27 -15.02 -17.68
CA ILE A 157 -1.21 -14.98 -18.82
C ILE A 157 -2.49 -14.24 -18.40
N PHE A 158 -3.04 -14.60 -17.25
CA PHE A 158 -4.16 -13.92 -16.65
C PHE A 158 -3.60 -12.90 -15.67
N VAL A 159 -3.06 -11.77 -16.13
CA VAL A 159 -2.55 -10.75 -15.19
C VAL A 159 -3.71 -10.25 -14.30
N PRO A 160 -3.60 -10.27 -12.95
CA PRO A 160 -4.64 -9.73 -12.07
C PRO A 160 -4.83 -8.23 -12.33
N PRO A 161 -6.03 -7.68 -12.08
CA PRO A 161 -6.31 -6.26 -12.31
C PRO A 161 -5.34 -5.38 -11.52
N VAL A 162 -4.96 -4.25 -12.11
CA VAL A 162 -4.05 -3.28 -11.50
C VAL A 162 -4.84 -2.46 -10.48
N TRP A 163 -4.60 -2.67 -9.19
CA TRP A 163 -5.29 -1.98 -8.08
C TRP A 163 -4.91 -0.50 -7.91
N VAL A 164 -4.19 0.09 -8.87
CA VAL A 164 -3.75 1.49 -8.81
C VAL A 164 -4.92 2.46 -8.86
N GLN A 165 -5.98 2.13 -9.60
CA GLN A 165 -7.15 2.99 -9.70
C GLN A 165 -7.86 3.13 -8.35
N SER A 166 -8.02 2.01 -7.62
CA SER A 166 -8.55 2.02 -6.24
C SER A 166 -7.66 2.77 -5.26
N ALA A 167 -6.33 2.67 -5.36
CA ALA A 167 -5.44 3.42 -4.46
C ALA A 167 -5.44 4.93 -4.75
N GLY A 168 -5.63 5.33 -6.01
CA GLY A 168 -5.83 6.74 -6.38
C GLY A 168 -7.16 7.28 -5.86
N GLU A 169 -8.24 6.54 -6.04
CA GLU A 169 -9.58 6.86 -5.50
C GLU A 169 -9.54 7.01 -3.97
N ASP A 170 -8.88 6.09 -3.25
CA ASP A 170 -8.73 6.16 -1.80
C ASP A 170 -7.96 7.42 -1.33
N ILE A 171 -6.99 7.87 -2.13
CA ILE A 171 -6.21 9.11 -1.89
C ILE A 171 -7.06 10.36 -2.16
N GLU A 172 -7.81 10.38 -3.27
CA GLU A 172 -8.75 11.46 -3.59
C GLU A 172 -9.83 11.58 -2.51
N ASP A 173 -10.36 10.46 -2.03
CA ASP A 173 -11.34 10.41 -0.94
C ASP A 173 -10.76 10.95 0.38
N LEU A 174 -9.50 10.63 0.70
CA LEU A 174 -8.81 11.20 1.87
C LEU A 174 -8.66 12.72 1.73
N ALA A 175 -8.21 13.19 0.57
CA ALA A 175 -8.06 14.61 0.31
C ALA A 175 -9.39 15.35 0.34
N ALA A 176 -10.46 14.76 -0.18
CA ALA A 176 -11.82 15.29 -0.09
C ALA A 176 -12.28 15.42 1.38
N ARG A 177 -11.99 14.44 2.24
CA ARG A 177 -12.27 14.55 3.68
C ARG A 177 -11.47 15.66 4.36
N MET A 178 -10.20 15.85 3.97
CA MET A 178 -9.36 16.96 4.45
C MET A 178 -9.90 18.33 4.01
N ARG A 179 -10.27 18.46 2.73
CA ARG A 179 -10.90 19.64 2.13
C ARG A 179 -12.18 19.99 2.89
N ASP A 180 -13.06 19.01 3.10
CA ASP A 180 -14.32 19.22 3.80
C ASP A 180 -14.10 19.67 5.25
N LEU A 181 -13.09 19.14 5.94
CA LEU A 181 -12.73 19.59 7.28
C LEU A 181 -12.20 21.03 7.28
N LEU A 182 -11.32 21.39 6.34
CA LEU A 182 -10.84 22.77 6.16
C LEU A 182 -12.00 23.75 5.92
N LEU A 183 -12.97 23.39 5.07
CA LEU A 183 -14.15 24.21 4.82
C LEU A 183 -15.03 24.37 6.08
N ARG A 184 -15.21 23.31 6.87
CA ARG A 184 -15.94 23.38 8.14
C ARG A 184 -15.22 24.24 9.19
N LEU A 185 -13.89 24.24 9.22
CA LEU A 185 -13.10 25.17 10.06
C LEU A 185 -13.21 26.61 9.54
N ALA A 186 -13.31 26.79 8.22
CA ALA A 186 -13.54 28.10 7.59
C ALA A 186 -14.88 28.70 8.05
N GLU A 187 -15.95 27.90 8.07
CA GLU A 187 -17.27 28.30 8.58
C GLU A 187 -17.24 28.69 10.07
N GLN A 188 -16.44 28.00 10.89
CA GLN A 188 -16.29 28.34 12.31
C GLN A 188 -15.64 29.71 12.53
N SER A 189 -14.82 30.17 11.56
CA SER A 189 -14.07 31.42 11.66
C SER A 189 -14.95 32.66 11.62
N GLU A 190 -16.15 32.56 11.05
CA GLU A 190 -17.14 33.66 10.99
C GLU A 190 -18.20 33.58 12.11
N THR A 191 -18.17 32.52 12.93
CA THR A 191 -19.21 32.29 13.94
C THR A 191 -19.04 33.26 15.13
N GLN A 192 -20.09 34.02 15.45
CA GLN A 192 -20.07 35.00 16.56
C GLN A 192 -19.92 34.37 17.95
N ARG A 193 -20.32 33.10 18.11
CA ARG A 193 -20.18 32.33 19.36
C ARG A 193 -19.76 30.91 19.05
N LEU A 194 -18.49 30.59 19.26
CA LEU A 194 -18.00 29.23 19.06
C LEU A 194 -18.24 28.40 20.33
N SER A 195 -19.05 27.34 20.21
CA SER A 195 -19.22 26.36 21.29
C SER A 195 -17.99 25.47 21.40
N VAL A 196 -17.52 25.23 22.62
CA VAL A 196 -16.40 24.31 22.93
C VAL A 196 -16.66 22.93 22.33
N THR A 197 -17.88 22.41 22.50
CA THR A 197 -18.28 21.10 21.96
C THR A 197 -18.16 21.05 20.43
N ARG A 198 -18.49 22.13 19.73
CA ARG A 198 -18.38 22.18 18.26
C ARG A 198 -16.92 22.21 17.81
N ALA A 199 -16.04 22.88 18.55
CA ALA A 199 -14.61 22.90 18.26
C ALA A 199 -13.94 21.55 18.57
N GLU A 200 -14.32 20.90 19.68
CA GLU A 200 -13.88 19.55 20.03
C GLU A 200 -14.30 18.51 18.99
N GLN A 201 -15.53 18.59 18.46
CA GLN A 201 -15.99 17.74 17.37
C GLN A 201 -15.09 17.85 16.12
N LYS A 202 -14.62 19.06 15.77
CA LYS A 202 -13.69 19.24 14.64
C LYS A 202 -12.29 18.72 14.92
N LEU A 203 -11.84 18.76 16.16
CA LEU A 203 -10.61 18.10 16.56
C LEU A 203 -10.73 16.57 16.47
N ASP A 204 -11.88 16.01 16.83
CA ASP A 204 -12.12 14.57 16.70
C ASP A 204 -12.24 14.13 15.24
N GLU A 205 -12.90 14.92 14.38
CA GLU A 205 -12.88 14.71 12.91
C GLU A 205 -11.43 14.73 12.38
N ALA A 206 -10.58 15.65 12.86
CA ALA A 206 -9.18 15.69 12.46
C ALA A 206 -8.37 14.45 12.90
N ARG A 207 -8.70 13.87 14.07
CA ARG A 207 -8.07 12.62 14.56
C ARG A 207 -8.52 11.39 13.76
N GLN A 208 -9.72 11.42 13.20
CA GLN A 208 -10.21 10.33 12.34
C GLN A 208 -9.40 10.26 11.04
N LEU A 209 -8.92 11.39 10.51
CA LEU A 209 -8.04 11.41 9.35
C LEU A 209 -6.75 10.60 9.56
N ASP A 210 -6.20 10.57 10.79
CA ASP A 210 -5.02 9.74 11.11
C ASP A 210 -5.32 8.23 10.91
N GLN A 211 -6.56 7.80 11.20
CA GLN A 211 -7.01 6.41 10.98
C GLN A 211 -7.28 6.14 9.51
N ASP A 212 -7.83 7.11 8.79
CA ASP A 212 -8.06 7.02 7.35
C ASP A 212 -6.73 6.85 6.60
N ILE A 213 -5.68 7.59 6.97
CA ILE A 213 -4.33 7.45 6.40
C ILE A 213 -3.81 6.01 6.54
N THR A 214 -4.03 5.37 7.69
CA THR A 214 -3.62 3.98 7.91
C THR A 214 -4.33 3.02 6.95
N THR A 215 -5.61 3.30 6.66
CA THR A 215 -6.41 2.51 5.71
C THR A 215 -5.91 2.71 4.28
N VAL A 216 -5.67 3.96 3.88
CA VAL A 216 -5.15 4.31 2.55
C VAL A 216 -3.73 3.76 2.34
N ASP A 217 -2.87 3.78 3.36
CA ASP A 217 -1.53 3.16 3.29
C ASP A 217 -1.60 1.65 3.04
N ALA A 218 -2.59 0.95 3.63
CA ALA A 218 -2.79 -0.47 3.37
C ALA A 218 -3.20 -0.72 1.89
N SER A 219 -4.16 0.04 1.37
CA SER A 219 -4.56 0.00 -0.05
C SER A 219 -3.38 0.31 -0.98
N LEU A 220 -2.60 1.34 -0.64
CA LEU A 220 -1.44 1.74 -1.43
C LEU A 220 -0.37 0.64 -1.43
N ARG A 221 -0.05 0.03 -0.29
CA ARG A 221 0.90 -1.11 -0.22
C ARG A 221 0.47 -2.26 -1.13
N GLN A 222 -0.82 -2.59 -1.18
CA GLN A 222 -1.35 -3.60 -2.10
C GLN A 222 -1.19 -3.20 -3.57
N ALA A 223 -1.41 -1.93 -3.90
CA ALA A 223 -1.18 -1.40 -5.24
C ALA A 223 0.32 -1.42 -5.61
N GLU A 224 1.21 -1.04 -4.69
CA GLU A 224 2.66 -1.10 -4.87
C GLU A 224 3.17 -2.50 -5.20
N GLU A 225 2.67 -3.51 -4.46
CA GLU A 225 3.02 -4.91 -4.71
C GLU A 225 2.55 -5.40 -6.07
N SER A 226 1.36 -4.97 -6.50
CA SER A 226 0.79 -5.30 -7.80
C SER A 226 1.62 -4.69 -8.95
N LEU A 227 2.19 -3.50 -8.75
CA LEU A 227 2.98 -2.79 -9.75
C LEU A 227 4.40 -3.34 -9.96
N ARG A 228 4.97 -4.06 -8.97
CA ARG A 228 6.39 -4.47 -8.99
C ARG A 228 6.81 -5.33 -10.17
N LEU A 229 5.92 -6.18 -10.69
CA LEU A 229 6.24 -7.11 -11.78
C LEU A 229 5.15 -7.16 -12.87
N ASN A 230 4.24 -6.20 -12.91
CA ASN A 230 3.19 -6.22 -13.91
C ASN A 230 3.77 -5.85 -15.30
N PRO A 231 3.83 -6.78 -16.26
CA PRO A 231 4.43 -6.50 -17.57
C PRO A 231 3.61 -5.51 -18.41
N ARG A 232 2.35 -5.23 -18.03
CA ARG A 232 1.46 -4.30 -18.73
C ARG A 232 1.66 -2.84 -18.34
N VAL A 233 2.35 -2.54 -17.23
CA VAL A 233 2.53 -1.16 -16.76
C VAL A 233 3.93 -0.67 -17.11
N LYS A 234 4.03 0.22 -18.09
CA LYS A 234 5.31 0.78 -18.56
C LYS A 234 6.02 1.62 -17.51
N GLU A 235 5.27 2.28 -16.63
CA GLU A 235 5.80 3.24 -15.63
C GLU A 235 5.45 2.89 -14.18
N GLY A 236 5.30 1.60 -13.86
CA GLY A 236 4.84 1.16 -12.52
C GLY A 236 5.74 1.61 -11.36
N LEU A 237 7.02 1.92 -11.62
CA LEU A 237 7.91 2.51 -10.61
C LEU A 237 7.55 3.97 -10.31
N LEU A 238 7.31 4.76 -11.35
CA LEU A 238 7.03 6.20 -11.25
C LEU A 238 5.69 6.42 -10.56
N THR A 239 4.65 5.71 -10.99
CA THR A 239 3.33 5.73 -10.33
C THR A 239 3.41 5.36 -8.86
N ARG A 240 4.19 4.32 -8.52
CA ARG A 240 4.41 3.91 -7.12
C ARG A 240 5.08 4.99 -6.28
N ILE A 241 6.13 5.64 -6.81
CA ILE A 241 6.84 6.69 -6.09
C ILE A 241 5.92 7.92 -5.92
N VAL A 242 5.23 8.33 -6.98
CA VAL A 242 4.32 9.48 -6.94
C VAL A 242 3.20 9.28 -5.92
N LEU A 243 2.51 8.13 -5.93
CA LEU A 243 1.44 7.85 -4.97
C LEU A 243 1.96 7.75 -3.53
N ARG A 244 3.12 7.11 -3.31
CA ARG A 244 3.74 7.02 -1.97
C ARG A 244 4.11 8.40 -1.44
N THR A 245 4.89 9.16 -2.19
CA THR A 245 5.30 10.51 -1.77
C THR A 245 4.10 11.45 -1.66
N GLY A 246 3.06 11.25 -2.48
CA GLY A 246 1.79 11.95 -2.38
C GLY A 246 1.06 11.66 -1.06
N LEU A 247 0.94 10.39 -0.67
CA LEU A 247 0.36 10.00 0.62
C LEU A 247 1.19 10.53 1.80
N ASP A 248 2.53 10.46 1.72
CA ASP A 248 3.42 11.02 2.76
C ASP A 248 3.17 12.53 2.95
N THR A 249 2.93 13.25 1.85
CA THR A 249 2.59 14.69 1.88
C THR A 249 1.23 14.92 2.55
N LEU A 250 0.21 14.13 2.20
CA LEU A 250 -1.12 14.22 2.82
C LEU A 250 -1.10 13.84 4.30
N GLU A 251 -0.25 12.90 4.72
CA GLU A 251 -0.04 12.55 6.13
C GLU A 251 0.46 13.76 6.92
N VAL A 252 1.46 14.48 6.40
CA VAL A 252 1.95 15.72 7.03
C VAL A 252 0.85 16.78 7.06
N CYS A 253 0.10 16.96 5.98
CA CYS A 253 -1.02 17.90 5.93
C CYS A 253 -2.13 17.56 6.94
N ALA A 254 -2.42 16.29 7.19
CA ALA A 254 -3.38 15.86 8.22
C ALA A 254 -2.90 16.21 9.63
N VAL A 255 -1.61 16.05 9.92
CA VAL A 255 -1.01 16.47 11.20
C VAL A 255 -1.12 17.99 11.39
N ILE A 256 -0.87 18.77 10.34
CA ILE A 256 -1.03 20.23 10.36
C ILE A 256 -2.50 20.60 10.62
N LEU A 257 -3.43 19.97 9.91
CA LEU A 257 -4.87 20.19 10.08
C LEU A 257 -5.35 19.86 11.50
N ARG A 258 -4.87 18.75 12.08
CA ARG A 258 -5.12 18.40 13.48
C ARG A 258 -4.59 19.45 14.46
N THR A 259 -3.44 20.04 14.15
CA THR A 259 -2.83 21.11 14.96
C THR A 259 -3.62 22.42 14.85
N MET A 260 -4.12 22.76 13.66
CA MET A 260 -5.04 23.89 13.46
C MET A 260 -6.35 23.70 14.22
N SER A 261 -7.01 22.54 14.08
CA SER A 261 -8.24 22.21 14.81
C SER A 261 -8.03 22.27 16.32
N ARG A 262 -6.88 21.78 16.82
CA ARG A 262 -6.54 21.87 18.24
C ARG A 262 -6.38 23.31 18.70
N SER A 263 -5.73 24.16 17.91
CA SER A 263 -5.55 25.58 18.23
C SER A 263 -6.90 26.30 18.33
N GLN A 264 -7.85 26.00 17.44
CA GLN A 264 -9.21 26.56 17.52
C GLN A 264 -9.98 26.04 18.75
N ALA A 265 -9.89 24.75 19.06
CA ALA A 265 -10.52 24.16 20.25
C ALA A 265 -9.97 24.74 21.57
N ASP A 266 -8.66 24.90 21.67
CA ASP A 266 -8.01 25.48 22.86
C ASP A 266 -8.47 26.93 23.10
N ILE A 267 -8.77 27.68 22.04
CA ILE A 267 -9.27 29.06 22.16
C ILE A 267 -10.75 29.10 22.47
N ALA A 268 -11.54 28.25 21.83
CA ALA A 268 -12.95 28.10 22.16
C ALA A 268 -13.13 27.80 23.65
N ALA A 269 -12.29 26.92 24.22
CA ALA A 269 -12.29 26.57 25.64
C ALA A 269 -11.86 27.73 26.56
N ARG A 270 -10.94 28.59 26.11
CA ARG A 270 -10.49 29.77 26.87
C ARG A 270 -11.47 30.94 26.77
N ARG A 271 -12.30 31.00 25.72
CA ARG A 271 -13.19 32.11 25.38
C ARG A 271 -14.61 31.64 25.11
N THR A 272 -15.19 30.98 26.11
CA THR A 272 -16.53 30.38 26.00
C THR A 272 -17.58 31.42 25.62
N GLY A 273 -18.19 31.27 24.44
CA GLY A 273 -19.28 32.14 23.99
C GLY A 273 -18.83 33.46 23.34
N GLU A 274 -17.55 33.59 23.01
CA GLU A 274 -16.98 34.68 22.20
C GLU A 274 -16.66 34.19 20.77
N PRO A 275 -16.46 35.11 19.80
CA PRO A 275 -15.97 34.75 18.48
C PRO A 275 -14.50 34.28 18.53
N LEU A 276 -14.14 33.36 17.62
CA LEU A 276 -12.77 32.82 17.52
C LEU A 276 -11.74 33.91 17.20
N VAL A 277 -12.11 34.79 16.26
CA VAL A 277 -11.32 35.93 15.80
C VAL A 277 -12.20 37.17 15.72
N PRO A 278 -11.61 38.39 15.70
CA PRO A 278 -12.37 39.60 15.44
C PRO A 278 -13.17 39.51 14.13
N PRO A 279 -14.33 40.19 14.03
CA PRO A 279 -15.22 40.10 12.86
C PRO A 279 -14.56 40.56 11.55
N GLU A 280 -13.54 41.41 11.64
CA GLU A 280 -12.74 41.87 10.50
C GLU A 280 -11.77 40.80 9.98
N VAL A 281 -11.34 39.87 10.86
CA VAL A 281 -10.36 38.81 10.58
C VAL A 281 -11.05 37.52 10.12
N GLY A 282 -12.28 37.28 10.58
CA GLY A 282 -13.09 36.08 10.27
C GLY A 282 -13.15 35.75 8.77
N PRO A 283 -13.57 36.70 7.91
CA PRO A 283 -13.64 36.48 6.46
C PRO A 283 -12.29 36.12 5.84
N ALA A 284 -11.21 36.80 6.25
CA ALA A 284 -9.86 36.52 5.72
C ALA A 284 -9.34 35.14 6.15
N LEU A 285 -9.66 34.69 7.37
CA LEU A 285 -9.31 33.34 7.85
C LEU A 285 -10.12 32.28 7.10
N ARG A 286 -11.41 32.53 6.86
CA ARG A 286 -12.26 31.67 6.04
C ARG A 286 -11.70 31.53 4.62
N ASP A 287 -11.34 32.65 3.98
CA ASP A 287 -10.77 32.64 2.63
C ASP A 287 -9.47 31.83 2.59
N LEU A 288 -8.57 32.02 3.55
CA LEU A 288 -7.34 31.22 3.63
C LEU A 288 -7.65 29.72 3.73
N LEU A 289 -8.51 29.30 4.67
CA LEU A 289 -8.86 27.90 4.86
C LEU A 289 -9.56 27.30 3.63
N ALA A 290 -10.40 28.08 2.93
CA ALA A 290 -11.05 27.66 1.70
C ALA A 290 -10.08 27.53 0.51
N ASN A 291 -9.08 28.41 0.39
CA ASN A 291 -8.03 28.26 -0.62
C ASN A 291 -7.14 27.05 -0.32
N LEU A 292 -6.74 26.84 0.94
CA LEU A 292 -6.00 25.64 1.35
C LEU A 292 -6.78 24.35 1.05
N ALA A 293 -8.10 24.37 1.23
CA ALA A 293 -8.97 23.24 0.91
C ALA A 293 -8.89 22.88 -0.59
N ARG A 294 -8.94 23.88 -1.48
CA ARG A 294 -8.78 23.67 -2.94
C ARG A 294 -7.37 23.23 -3.33
N ALA A 295 -6.34 23.73 -2.64
CA ALA A 295 -4.96 23.30 -2.87
C ALA A 295 -4.76 21.82 -2.51
N VAL A 296 -5.33 21.33 -1.40
CA VAL A 296 -5.28 19.90 -1.03
C VAL A 296 -6.00 19.03 -2.06
N ASP A 297 -7.16 19.46 -2.54
CA ASP A 297 -7.93 18.76 -3.57
C ASP A 297 -7.17 18.68 -4.90
N SER A 298 -6.63 19.82 -5.36
CA SER A 298 -5.84 19.91 -6.59
C SER A 298 -4.54 19.09 -6.50
N PHE A 299 -3.93 19.04 -5.32
CA PHE A 299 -2.76 18.19 -5.08
C PHE A 299 -3.11 16.71 -5.23
N ALA A 300 -4.25 16.28 -4.71
CA ALA A 300 -4.72 14.90 -4.86
C ALA A 300 -4.96 14.56 -6.35
N THR A 301 -5.61 15.44 -7.10
CA THR A 301 -5.80 15.27 -8.54
C THR A 301 -4.46 15.18 -9.29
N LEU A 302 -3.47 15.99 -8.92
CA LEU A 302 -2.15 15.95 -9.54
C LEU A 302 -1.41 14.63 -9.28
N ILE A 303 -1.51 14.05 -8.07
CA ILE A 303 -0.83 12.78 -7.75
C ILE A 303 -1.52 11.55 -8.35
N THR A 304 -2.82 11.63 -8.64
CA THR A 304 -3.58 10.53 -9.25
C THR A 304 -3.68 10.60 -10.78
N SER A 305 -3.37 11.75 -11.37
CA SER A 305 -3.35 11.96 -12.83
C SER A 305 -2.27 11.10 -13.52
N GLN A 306 -2.71 10.14 -14.36
CA GLN A 306 -1.83 9.15 -14.99
C GLN A 306 -1.35 9.54 -16.41
N VAL A 307 -1.91 10.60 -17.01
CA VAL A 307 -1.61 11.02 -18.40
C VAL A 307 -0.90 12.36 -18.37
N ASN A 308 0.18 12.49 -19.15
CA ASN A 308 1.05 13.67 -19.13
C ASN A 308 0.29 15.01 -19.34
N GLU A 309 -0.65 15.06 -20.28
CA GLU A 309 -1.48 16.27 -20.51
C GLU A 309 -2.41 16.57 -19.32
N ALA A 310 -3.05 15.56 -18.74
CA ALA A 310 -3.89 15.75 -17.54
C ALA A 310 -3.06 16.13 -16.30
N ALA A 311 -1.83 15.66 -16.22
CA ALA A 311 -0.90 15.99 -15.15
C ALA A 311 -0.41 17.45 -15.25
N GLU A 312 -0.11 17.95 -16.46
CA GLU A 312 0.25 19.36 -16.68
C GLU A 312 -0.91 20.30 -16.28
N GLU A 313 -2.15 19.99 -16.71
CA GLU A 313 -3.32 20.78 -16.32
C GLU A 313 -3.56 20.75 -14.79
N ALA A 314 -3.40 19.59 -14.15
CA ALA A 314 -3.51 19.47 -12.70
C ALA A 314 -2.41 20.23 -11.96
N GLU A 315 -1.21 20.31 -12.52
CA GLU A 315 -0.08 21.07 -11.96
C GLU A 315 -0.34 22.58 -12.02
N ASP A 316 -0.80 23.08 -13.16
CA ASP A 316 -1.20 24.48 -13.34
C ASP A 316 -2.33 24.87 -12.37
N ASN A 317 -3.34 24.01 -12.22
CA ASN A 317 -4.44 24.22 -11.27
C ASN A 317 -3.93 24.27 -9.82
N LEU A 318 -3.03 23.36 -9.42
CA LEU A 318 -2.45 23.39 -8.08
C LEU A 318 -1.63 24.66 -7.86
N MET A 319 -0.80 25.07 -8.82
CA MET A 319 -0.03 26.32 -8.72
C MET A 319 -0.95 27.52 -8.52
N HIS A 320 -2.05 27.59 -9.27
CA HIS A 320 -3.05 28.65 -9.13
C HIS A 320 -3.65 28.70 -7.70
N GLU A 321 -4.07 27.55 -7.16
CA GLU A 321 -4.65 27.47 -5.82
C GLU A 321 -3.62 27.77 -4.71
N LEU A 322 -2.35 27.40 -4.90
CA LEU A 322 -1.26 27.76 -3.98
C LEU A 322 -0.99 29.27 -3.99
N GLU A 323 -0.98 29.91 -5.16
CA GLU A 323 -0.86 31.38 -5.27
C GLU A 323 -2.03 32.10 -4.58
N ALA A 324 -3.26 31.64 -4.82
CA ALA A 324 -4.45 32.18 -4.17
C ALA A 324 -4.39 32.00 -2.63
N SER A 325 -3.89 30.86 -2.16
CA SER A 325 -3.69 30.59 -0.74
C SER A 325 -2.63 31.50 -0.13
N ARG A 326 -1.48 31.70 -0.80
CA ARG A 326 -0.41 32.62 -0.38
C ARG A 326 -0.91 34.06 -0.28
N ALA A 327 -1.69 34.52 -1.27
CA ALA A 327 -2.29 35.85 -1.26
C ALA A 327 -3.29 36.03 -0.09
N SER A 328 -4.15 35.05 0.16
CA SER A 328 -5.07 35.07 1.31
C SER A 328 -4.35 35.02 2.66
N ARG A 329 -3.27 34.23 2.76
CA ARG A 329 -2.40 34.18 3.94
C ARG A 329 -1.78 35.55 4.22
N GLU A 330 -1.27 36.24 3.20
CA GLU A 330 -0.66 37.56 3.37
C GLU A 330 -1.68 38.61 3.83
N ARG A 331 -2.89 38.60 3.23
CA ARG A 331 -3.99 39.46 3.69
C ARG A 331 -4.34 39.19 5.16
N LEU A 332 -4.43 37.92 5.55
CA LEU A 332 -4.72 37.53 6.93
C LEU A 332 -3.63 38.03 7.89
N ALA A 333 -2.35 37.88 7.51
CA ALA A 333 -1.22 38.33 8.31
C ALA A 333 -1.26 39.84 8.57
N GLN A 334 -1.60 40.64 7.56
CA GLN A 334 -1.70 42.11 7.69
C GLN A 334 -2.84 42.53 8.63
N LEU A 335 -4.01 41.88 8.52
CA LEU A 335 -5.15 42.13 9.41
C LEU A 335 -4.82 41.74 10.86
N MET A 336 -4.24 40.55 11.06
CA MET A 336 -3.84 40.07 12.38
C MET A 336 -2.75 40.96 12.99
N LEU A 337 -1.77 41.44 12.22
CA LEU A 337 -0.73 42.35 12.70
C LEU A 337 -1.33 43.66 13.23
N THR A 338 -2.34 44.19 12.53
CA THR A 338 -3.05 45.40 12.95
C THR A 338 -3.82 45.16 14.25
N GLY A 339 -4.58 44.07 14.34
CA GLY A 339 -5.36 43.72 15.53
C GLY A 339 -4.53 43.36 16.76
N VAL A 340 -3.34 42.74 16.59
CA VAL A 340 -2.44 42.38 17.71
C VAL A 340 -1.91 43.61 18.43
N ARG A 341 -1.69 44.73 17.73
CA ARG A 341 -1.26 45.99 18.34
C ARG A 341 -2.30 46.54 19.33
N GLU A 342 -3.57 46.22 19.10
CA GLU A 342 -4.68 46.63 19.97
C GLU A 342 -4.96 45.61 21.08
N HIS A 343 -4.82 44.32 20.80
CA HIS A 343 -5.15 43.23 21.74
C HIS A 343 -4.01 42.19 21.85
N PRO A 344 -2.96 42.45 22.66
CA PRO A 344 -1.77 41.60 22.73
C PRO A 344 -2.05 40.16 23.17
N ARG A 345 -3.16 39.89 23.86
CA ARG A 345 -3.53 38.55 24.35
C ARG A 345 -3.85 37.54 23.23
N GLN A 346 -3.93 37.96 21.97
CA GLN A 346 -4.33 37.14 20.82
C GLN A 346 -3.17 36.67 19.93
N TRP A 347 -1.96 37.18 20.16
CA TRP A 347 -0.83 37.01 19.26
C TRP A 347 -0.40 35.54 19.06
N GLN A 348 -0.52 34.71 20.11
CA GLN A 348 -0.10 33.29 20.06
C GLN A 348 -0.91 32.48 19.05
N PHE A 349 -2.23 32.70 18.99
CA PHE A 349 -3.10 32.02 18.05
C PHE A 349 -2.87 32.47 16.61
N HIS A 350 -2.75 33.78 16.42
CA HIS A 350 -2.52 34.37 15.11
C HIS A 350 -1.20 33.86 14.53
N GLY A 351 -0.14 33.84 15.34
CA GLY A 351 1.14 33.24 14.95
C GLY A 351 1.04 31.74 14.66
N SER A 352 0.29 30.97 15.46
CA SER A 352 0.15 29.52 15.23
C SER A 352 -0.59 29.21 13.94
N ILE A 353 -1.73 29.86 13.66
CA ILE A 353 -2.50 29.63 12.43
C ILE A 353 -1.71 30.02 11.18
N LEU A 354 -1.01 31.17 11.19
CA LEU A 354 -0.17 31.57 10.07
C LEU A 354 0.99 30.60 9.84
N ALA A 355 1.63 30.15 10.92
CA ALA A 355 2.72 29.17 10.82
C ALA A 355 2.23 27.80 10.31
N GLU A 356 1.07 27.33 10.76
CA GLU A 356 0.50 26.08 10.25
C GLU A 356 0.07 26.23 8.77
N ALA A 357 -0.44 27.39 8.36
CA ALA A 357 -0.76 27.65 6.95
C ALA A 357 0.50 27.65 6.08
N ASP A 358 1.58 28.32 6.52
CA ASP A 358 2.86 28.32 5.82
C ASP A 358 3.42 26.91 5.66
N ARG A 359 3.36 26.08 6.72
CA ARG A 359 3.79 24.68 6.65
C ARG A 359 2.98 23.87 5.67
N MET A 360 1.66 24.07 5.59
CA MET A 360 0.81 23.36 4.63
C MET A 360 1.14 23.78 3.19
N LEU A 361 1.35 25.07 2.95
CA LEU A 361 1.76 25.60 1.64
C LEU A 361 3.13 25.05 1.22
N ASP A 362 4.10 25.04 2.13
CA ASP A 362 5.43 24.49 1.91
C ASP A 362 5.41 22.98 1.66
N GLU A 363 4.41 22.27 2.18
CA GLU A 363 4.30 20.82 2.01
C GLU A 363 3.65 20.45 0.67
N LEU A 364 2.67 21.23 0.23
CA LEU A 364 1.98 21.08 -1.05
C LEU A 364 2.76 21.65 -2.26
N ASP A 365 3.88 22.33 -2.01
CA ASP A 365 4.65 22.99 -3.06
C ASP A 365 5.18 22.03 -4.14
N VAL A 366 4.96 22.43 -5.40
CA VAL A 366 5.27 21.62 -6.59
C VAL A 366 6.77 21.43 -6.79
N GLU A 367 7.59 22.45 -6.56
CA GLU A 367 9.05 22.35 -6.71
C GLU A 367 9.60 21.37 -5.68
N LYS A 368 9.20 21.52 -4.41
CA LYS A 368 9.60 20.60 -3.33
C LYS A 368 9.17 19.16 -3.61
N ARG A 369 7.99 18.95 -4.20
CA ARG A 369 7.53 17.62 -4.65
C ARG A 369 8.44 17.06 -5.74
N SER A 370 8.69 17.83 -6.80
CA SER A 370 9.51 17.37 -7.94
C SER A 370 10.90 16.92 -7.49
N LEU A 371 11.50 17.65 -6.55
CA LEU A 371 12.78 17.31 -5.92
C LEU A 371 12.69 16.00 -5.14
N ARG A 372 11.67 15.81 -4.30
CA ARG A 372 11.46 14.56 -3.53
C ARG A 372 11.31 13.34 -4.45
N VAL A 373 10.50 13.46 -5.51
CA VAL A 373 10.30 12.39 -6.49
C VAL A 373 11.62 12.06 -7.20
N MET A 374 12.38 13.07 -7.60
CA MET A 374 13.70 12.89 -8.22
C MET A 374 14.67 12.18 -7.27
N GLU A 375 14.77 12.60 -6.01
CA GLU A 375 15.64 11.99 -5.01
C GLU A 375 15.32 10.51 -4.75
N GLU A 376 14.03 10.15 -4.66
CA GLU A 376 13.60 8.76 -4.50
C GLU A 376 13.89 7.91 -5.74
N LEU A 377 13.67 8.44 -6.95
CA LEU A 377 14.05 7.79 -8.20
C LEU A 377 15.57 7.53 -8.26
N ASP A 378 16.35 8.49 -7.79
CA ASP A 378 17.81 8.43 -7.79
C ASP A 378 18.33 7.40 -6.78
N ARG A 379 17.71 7.36 -5.58
CA ARG A 379 17.95 6.33 -4.55
C ARG A 379 17.65 4.94 -5.07
N TYR A 380 16.48 4.74 -5.68
CA TYR A 380 16.09 3.43 -6.24
C TYR A 380 17.06 2.98 -7.35
N SER A 381 17.48 3.92 -8.21
CA SER A 381 18.46 3.67 -9.27
C SER A 381 19.83 3.29 -8.72
N ARG A 382 20.27 3.90 -7.61
CA ARG A 382 21.52 3.54 -6.92
C ARG A 382 21.44 2.15 -6.30
N GLU A 383 20.38 1.83 -5.57
CA GLU A 383 20.19 0.50 -4.97
C GLU A 383 20.16 -0.62 -6.01
N ARG A 384 19.48 -0.39 -7.14
CA ARG A 384 19.43 -1.36 -8.24
C ARG A 384 20.81 -1.60 -8.85
N ARG A 385 21.58 -0.53 -9.08
CA ARG A 385 22.97 -0.61 -9.56
C ARG A 385 23.86 -1.37 -8.58
N GLU A 386 23.73 -1.13 -7.28
CA GLU A 386 24.46 -1.86 -6.26
C GLU A 386 24.13 -3.35 -6.22
N ARG A 387 22.84 -3.72 -6.29
CA ARG A 387 22.42 -5.12 -6.32
C ARG A 387 23.00 -5.84 -7.52
N VAL A 388 22.94 -5.24 -8.71
CA VAL A 388 23.53 -5.80 -9.94
C VAL A 388 25.04 -5.94 -9.79
N ARG A 389 25.73 -4.94 -9.22
CA ARG A 389 27.18 -5.00 -8.95
C ARG A 389 27.54 -6.14 -7.98
N ARG A 390 26.77 -6.31 -6.90
CA ARG A 390 26.95 -7.41 -5.91
C ARG A 390 26.73 -8.78 -6.57
N LEU A 391 25.69 -8.92 -7.39
CA LEU A 391 25.40 -10.16 -8.14
C LEU A 391 26.53 -10.49 -9.14
N ARG A 392 26.98 -9.51 -9.93
CA ARG A 392 28.13 -9.68 -10.84
C ARG A 392 29.41 -10.06 -10.10
N ARG A 393 29.66 -9.46 -8.93
CA ARG A 393 30.82 -9.81 -8.09
C ARG A 393 30.74 -11.25 -7.57
N LYS A 394 29.57 -11.68 -7.09
CA LYS A 394 29.33 -13.07 -6.66
C LYS A 394 29.48 -14.07 -7.81
N ALA A 395 28.95 -13.76 -8.99
CA ALA A 395 29.11 -14.60 -10.18
C ALA A 395 30.58 -14.76 -10.59
N ARG A 396 31.37 -13.66 -10.57
CA ARG A 396 32.81 -13.71 -10.85
C ARG A 396 33.60 -14.54 -9.84
N ILE A 397 33.24 -14.48 -8.56
CA ILE A 397 33.90 -15.29 -7.51
C ILE A 397 33.62 -16.78 -7.72
N ARG A 398 32.38 -17.14 -8.10
CA ARG A 398 31.96 -18.54 -8.32
C ARG A 398 32.62 -19.19 -9.53
N VAL A 399 32.86 -18.42 -10.60
CA VAL A 399 33.60 -18.89 -11.79
C VAL A 399 35.09 -19.08 -11.50
N ARG A 400 35.64 -18.37 -10.51
CA ARG A 400 37.05 -18.48 -10.12
C ARG A 400 37.33 -19.62 -9.14
N SER A 401 36.31 -20.15 -8.46
CA SER A 401 36.42 -21.30 -7.55
C SER A 401 36.09 -22.64 -8.22
N SER A 402 35.73 -22.64 -9.51
CA SER A 402 35.44 -23.84 -10.32
C SER A 402 36.51 -24.13 -11.37
N ARG A 403 37.64 -23.40 -11.32
CA ARG A 403 38.90 -23.70 -11.98
C ARG A 403 39.91 -24.00 -10.89
#